data_AF-A0A1C5H4M1-F1
#
_entry.id   AF-A0A1C5H4M1-F1
#
_cell.length_a   1.000
_cell.length_b   1.000
_cell.length_c   1.000
_cell.angle_alpha   90.00
_cell.angle_beta   90.00
_cell.angle_gamma   90.00
#
_symmetry.space_group_name_H-M   'P 1'
#
loop_
_entity.id
_entity.type
_entity.pdbx_description
1 polymer ?
#
loop_
_entity_poly.entity_id
_entity_poly.type
_entity_poly.pdbx_seq_one_letter_code
_entity_poly.pdbx_strand_id
1 'polypeptide(L)'
;MPGGEILQVDPDDLTAHAAHLDRCADSIDTARQAGQHVRLGADAYGQLCQIMPVLLDGLQRTLVDGVAAAATSVRDTAGKVRTGAERYRASDTHAAHLLDQVRNGR
;
A
#
# COMPACT_ATOMS: atom_id res chain seq x y z
N MET A 1 -7.97 14.95 -35.42
CA MET A 1 -7.75 14.65 -33.99
C MET A 1 -6.54 13.74 -33.92
N PRO A 2 -5.41 14.14 -33.32
CA PRO A 2 -4.33 13.19 -33.08
C PRO A 2 -4.89 12.09 -32.17
N GLY A 3 -4.73 10.84 -32.59
CA GLY A 3 -5.28 9.67 -31.90
C GLY A 3 -4.82 9.67 -30.46
N GLY A 4 -5.79 9.77 -29.53
CA GLY A 4 -5.52 9.57 -28.12
C GLY A 4 -4.86 8.21 -27.96
N GLU A 5 -3.71 8.19 -27.30
CA GLU A 5 -3.03 6.96 -26.94
C GLU A 5 -4.04 6.03 -26.25
N ILE A 6 -4.30 4.87 -26.86
CA ILE A 6 -5.29 3.94 -26.36
C ILE A 6 -4.66 3.31 -25.12
N LEU A 7 -5.06 3.77 -23.94
CA LEU A 7 -4.62 3.18 -22.68
C LEU A 7 -5.25 1.79 -22.56
N GLN A 8 -4.46 0.76 -22.85
CA GLN A 8 -4.81 -0.61 -22.56
C GLN A 8 -4.45 -0.94 -21.12
N VAL A 9 -5.43 -1.42 -20.35
CA VAL A 9 -5.24 -1.81 -18.95
C VAL A 9 -5.53 -3.30 -18.81
N ASP A 10 -4.59 -4.04 -18.27
CA ASP A 10 -4.77 -5.45 -17.89
C ASP A 10 -5.17 -5.55 -16.40
N PRO A 11 -6.38 -6.03 -16.07
CA PRO A 11 -6.82 -6.21 -14.68
C PRO A 11 -5.96 -7.20 -13.87
N ASP A 12 -5.30 -8.15 -14.52
CA ASP A 12 -4.46 -9.14 -13.85
C ASP A 12 -3.13 -8.51 -13.40
N ASP A 13 -2.56 -7.62 -14.22
CA ASP A 13 -1.41 -6.80 -13.84
C ASP A 13 -1.72 -5.89 -12.65
N LEU A 14 -2.91 -5.27 -12.62
CA LEU A 14 -3.36 -4.49 -11.47
C LEU A 14 -3.47 -5.36 -10.20
N THR A 15 -3.99 -6.58 -10.33
CA THR A 15 -4.12 -7.52 -9.21
C THR A 15 -2.73 -7.94 -8.69
N ALA A 16 -1.79 -8.22 -9.60
CA ALA A 16 -0.41 -8.54 -9.26
C ALA A 16 0.30 -7.34 -8.59
N HIS A 17 0.07 -6.12 -9.07
CA HIS A 17 0.61 -4.91 -8.47
C HIS A 17 0.06 -4.67 -7.05
N ALA A 18 -1.25 -4.86 -6.84
CA ALA A 18 -1.83 -4.79 -5.50
C ALA A 18 -1.19 -5.80 -4.53
N ALA A 19 -0.91 -7.02 -4.98
CA ALA A 19 -0.19 -8.01 -4.19
C ALA A 19 1.27 -7.59 -3.89
N HIS A 20 1.92 -6.86 -4.81
CA HIS A 20 3.23 -6.28 -4.56
C HIS A 20 3.18 -5.19 -3.49
N LEU A 21 2.18 -4.31 -3.54
CA LEU A 21 1.97 -3.28 -2.53
C LEU A 21 1.75 -3.88 -1.13
N ASP A 22 1.02 -4.99 -1.01
CA ASP A 22 0.88 -5.68 0.28
C ASP A 22 2.23 -6.15 0.83
N ARG A 23 3.10 -6.74 -0.02
CA ARG A 23 4.45 -7.15 0.41
C ARG A 23 5.31 -5.96 0.85
N CYS A 24 5.14 -4.80 0.21
CA CYS A 24 5.77 -3.56 0.65
C CYS A 24 5.23 -3.13 2.03
N ALA A 25 3.91 -3.17 2.24
CA ALA A 25 3.32 -2.87 3.55
C ALA A 25 3.83 -3.80 4.66
N ASP A 26 4.01 -5.09 4.38
CA ASP A 26 4.54 -6.06 5.34
C ASP A 26 6.02 -5.77 5.68
N SER A 27 6.79 -5.31 4.70
CA SER A 27 8.18 -4.87 4.92
C SER A 27 8.23 -3.61 5.80
N ILE A 28 7.31 -2.67 5.60
CA ILE A 28 7.16 -1.48 6.44
C ILE A 28 6.74 -1.88 7.87
N ASP A 29 5.82 -2.84 8.01
CA ASP A 29 5.41 -3.37 9.32
C ASP A 29 6.57 -4.04 10.05
N THR A 30 7.44 -4.74 9.33
CA THR A 30 8.68 -5.31 9.88
C THR A 30 9.60 -4.22 10.40
N ALA A 31 9.78 -3.12 9.64
CA ALA A 31 10.56 -1.97 10.09
C ALA A 31 9.95 -1.29 11.33
N ARG A 32 8.62 -1.19 11.39
CA ARG A 32 7.89 -0.68 12.58
C ARG A 32 8.17 -1.54 13.81
N GLN A 33 8.07 -2.86 13.69
CA GLN A 33 8.35 -3.80 14.77
C GLN A 33 9.80 -3.67 15.25
N ALA A 34 10.76 -3.61 14.33
CA ALA A 34 12.15 -3.35 14.67
C ALA A 34 12.29 -2.02 15.45
N GLY A 35 11.66 -0.94 14.98
CA GLY A 35 11.65 0.36 15.65
C GLY A 35 11.04 0.35 17.05
N GLN A 36 10.08 -0.54 17.34
CA GLN A 36 9.52 -0.74 18.68
C GLN A 36 10.51 -1.40 19.64
N HIS A 37 11.39 -2.25 19.13
CA HIS A 37 12.38 -3.00 19.92
C HIS A 37 13.73 -2.30 20.04
N VAL A 38 14.08 -1.38 19.15
CA VAL A 38 15.28 -0.55 19.28
C VAL A 38 15.02 0.55 20.33
N ARG A 39 15.08 0.16 21.61
CA ARG A 39 15.16 1.07 22.75
C ARG A 39 16.53 0.93 23.38
N LEU A 40 17.37 1.95 23.23
CA LEU A 40 18.64 2.02 23.94
C LEU A 40 18.35 2.34 25.40
N GLY A 41 18.87 1.52 26.32
CA GLY A 41 18.81 1.79 27.75
C GLY A 41 19.56 3.08 28.08
N ALA A 42 19.20 3.75 29.19
CA ALA A 42 19.87 4.98 29.63
C ALA A 42 21.39 4.80 29.76
N ASP A 43 21.82 3.60 30.17
CA ASP A 43 23.21 3.22 30.33
C ASP A 43 24.02 3.27 29.01
N ALA A 44 23.35 3.15 27.85
CA ALA A 44 23.99 3.20 26.54
C ALA A 44 24.46 4.62 26.16
N TYR A 45 23.90 5.67 26.79
CA TYR A 45 24.26 7.06 26.54
C TYR A 45 25.35 7.59 27.48
N GLY A 46 25.63 6.86 28.57
CA GLY A 46 26.58 7.26 29.61
C GLY A 46 26.03 8.29 30.59
N GLN A 47 26.75 8.48 31.71
CA GLN A 47 26.28 9.26 32.86
C GLN A 47 26.05 10.76 32.56
N LEU A 48 26.73 11.31 31.56
CA LEU A 48 26.56 12.71 31.15
C LEU A 48 25.28 12.95 30.31
N CYS A 49 24.70 11.89 29.76
CA CYS A 49 23.59 11.97 28.80
C CYS A 49 22.29 11.34 29.31
N GLN A 50 22.11 11.27 30.63
CA GLN A 50 20.96 10.62 31.28
C GLN A 50 19.58 11.17 30.86
N ILE A 51 19.52 12.40 30.33
CA ILE A 51 18.28 13.01 29.82
C ILE A 51 17.91 12.56 28.40
N MET A 52 18.86 12.01 27.63
CA MET A 52 18.63 11.61 26.23
C MET A 52 17.47 10.63 26.03
N PRO A 53 17.29 9.57 26.85
CA PRO A 53 16.17 8.65 26.69
C PRO A 53 14.81 9.35 26.76
N VAL A 54 14.66 10.35 27.63
CA VAL A 54 13.39 11.09 27.78
C VAL A 54 13.10 11.93 26.53
N LEU A 55 14.11 12.60 25.99
CA LEU A 55 13.96 13.41 24.77
C LEU A 55 13.67 12.55 23.54
N LEU A 56 14.30 11.38 23.46
CA LEU A 56 14.17 10.48 22.31
C LEU A 56 12.92 9.60 22.34
N ASP A 57 12.33 9.34 23.51
CA ASP A 57 11.12 8.50 23.63
C ASP A 57 9.93 9.09 22.84
N GLY A 58 9.73 10.41 22.91
CA GLY A 58 8.67 11.08 22.14
C GLY A 58 8.90 11.02 20.64
N LEU A 59 10.15 11.22 20.21
CA LEU A 59 10.55 11.11 18.80
C LEU A 59 10.36 9.67 18.30
N GLN A 60 10.80 8.67 19.06
CA GLN A 60 10.66 7.26 18.70
C GLN A 60 9.19 6.86 18.53
N ARG A 61 8.30 7.28 19.44
CA ARG A 61 6.86 7.02 19.32
C ARG A 61 6.30 7.63 18.03
N THR A 62 6.62 8.89 17.76
CA THR A 62 6.18 9.61 16.55
C THR A 62 6.64 8.90 15.28
N LEU A 63 7.88 8.42 15.25
CA LEU A 63 8.43 7.69 14.11
C LEU A 63 7.73 6.34 13.92
N VAL A 64 7.55 5.56 14.98
CA VAL A 64 6.86 4.26 14.93
C VAL A 64 5.42 4.43 14.44
N ASP A 65 4.70 5.45 14.93
CA ASP A 65 3.34 5.76 14.51
C ASP A 65 3.28 6.20 13.04
N GLY A 66 4.25 7.01 12.60
CA GLY A 66 4.37 7.42 11.20
C GLY A 66 4.61 6.23 10.26
N VAL A 67 5.46 5.28 10.65
CA VAL A 67 5.70 4.04 9.89
C VAL A 67 4.42 3.18 9.85
N ALA A 68 3.66 3.12 10.95
CA ALA A 68 2.36 2.42 10.99
C ALA A 68 1.34 3.05 10.02
N ALA A 69 1.27 4.37 9.99
CA ALA A 69 0.41 5.12 9.07
C ALA A 69 0.83 4.88 7.60
N ALA A 70 2.13 4.83 7.31
CA ALA A 70 2.64 4.50 5.99
C ALA A 70 2.23 3.10 5.54
N ALA A 71 2.38 2.07 6.38
CA ALA A 71 1.94 0.70 6.07
C ALA A 71 0.44 0.65 5.76
N THR A 72 -0.37 1.36 6.55
CA THR A 72 -1.83 1.45 6.34
C THR A 72 -2.17 2.12 5.02
N SER A 73 -1.50 3.22 4.67
CA SER A 73 -1.70 3.94 3.41
C SER A 73 -1.37 3.08 2.18
N VAL A 74 -0.30 2.29 2.27
CA VAL A 74 0.08 1.34 1.21
C VAL A 74 -0.98 0.24 1.04
N ARG A 75 -1.50 -0.32 2.15
CA ARG A 75 -2.59 -1.31 2.09
C ARG A 75 -3.88 -0.75 1.53
N ASP A 76 -4.25 0.48 1.90
CA ASP A 76 -5.40 1.18 1.33
C ASP A 76 -5.23 1.40 -0.19
N THR A 77 -4.03 1.79 -0.62
CA THR A 77 -3.70 1.90 -2.04
C THR A 77 -3.83 0.56 -2.76
N ALA A 78 -3.31 -0.53 -2.18
CA ALA A 78 -3.47 -1.88 -2.73
C ALA A 78 -4.96 -2.26 -2.87
N GLY A 79 -5.79 -1.95 -1.88
CA GLY A 79 -7.24 -2.14 -1.93
C GLY A 79 -7.89 -1.37 -3.09
N LYS A 80 -7.56 -0.09 -3.25
CA LYS A 80 -8.06 0.75 -4.35
C LYS A 80 -7.66 0.19 -5.72
N VAL A 81 -6.45 -0.31 -5.86
CA VAL A 81 -5.98 -0.94 -7.11
C VAL A 81 -6.79 -2.21 -7.43
N ARG A 82 -7.06 -3.06 -6.43
CA ARG A 82 -7.94 -4.25 -6.61
C ARG A 82 -9.34 -3.87 -7.06
N THR A 83 -9.94 -2.89 -6.40
CA THR A 83 -11.26 -2.36 -6.79
C THR A 83 -11.23 -1.80 -8.21
N GLY A 84 -10.12 -1.17 -8.63
CA GLY A 84 -9.91 -0.76 -10.02
C GLY A 84 -9.95 -1.94 -10.99
N ALA A 85 -9.19 -2.99 -10.72
CA ALA A 85 -9.16 -4.21 -11.52
C ALA A 85 -10.55 -4.86 -11.66
N GLU A 86 -11.29 -4.95 -10.56
CA GLU A 86 -12.67 -5.48 -10.55
C GLU A 86 -13.61 -4.66 -11.44
N ARG A 87 -13.50 -3.32 -11.41
CA ARG A 87 -14.31 -2.44 -12.26
C ARG A 87 -14.00 -2.61 -13.75
N TYR A 88 -12.74 -2.83 -14.11
CA TYR A 88 -12.38 -3.15 -15.50
C TYR A 88 -13.02 -4.46 -15.95
N ARG A 89 -12.84 -5.55 -15.17
CA ARG A 89 -13.47 -6.85 -15.48
C ARG A 89 -14.99 -6.78 -15.59
N ALA A 90 -15.64 -6.01 -14.70
CA ALA A 90 -17.08 -5.82 -14.73
C ALA A 90 -17.53 -5.08 -15.99
N SER A 91 -16.79 -4.04 -16.40
CA SER A 91 -17.07 -3.28 -17.62
C SER A 91 -16.92 -4.15 -18.87
N ASP A 92 -15.85 -4.95 -18.96
CA ASP A 92 -15.61 -5.87 -20.06
C ASP A 92 -16.70 -6.95 -20.15
N THR A 93 -17.06 -7.55 -19.02
CA THR A 93 -18.14 -8.55 -18.96
C THR A 93 -19.47 -7.96 -19.41
N HIS A 94 -19.78 -6.74 -18.98
CA HIS A 94 -20.99 -6.04 -19.38
C HIS A 94 -21.02 -5.77 -20.89
N ALA A 95 -19.90 -5.28 -21.45
CA ALA A 95 -19.77 -5.04 -22.88
C ALA A 95 -19.90 -6.33 -23.70
N ALA A 96 -19.26 -7.42 -23.27
CA ALA A 96 -19.38 -8.73 -23.90
C ALA A 96 -20.83 -9.23 -23.94
N HIS A 97 -21.56 -9.08 -22.83
CA HIS A 97 -22.97 -9.47 -22.75
C HIS A 97 -23.85 -8.67 -23.73
N LEU A 98 -23.64 -7.35 -23.86
CA LEU A 98 -24.36 -6.53 -24.83
C LEU A 98 -24.07 -6.96 -26.28
N LEU A 99 -22.81 -7.29 -26.59
CA LEU A 99 -22.42 -7.78 -27.91
C LEU A 99 -23.06 -9.14 -28.24
N ASP A 100 -23.11 -10.05 -27.25
CA ASP A 100 -23.77 -11.34 -27.40
C ASP A 100 -25.28 -11.20 -27.64
N GLN A 101 -25.95 -10.27 -26.96
CA GLN A 101 -27.36 -9.97 -27.21
C GLN A 101 -27.61 -9.49 -28.64
N VAL A 102 -26.76 -8.58 -29.14
CA VAL A 102 -26.87 -8.08 -30.53
C VAL A 102 -26.59 -9.19 -31.54
N ARG A 103 -25.64 -10.08 -31.26
CA ARG A 103 -25.34 -11.23 -32.12
C ARG A 103 -26.48 -12.25 -32.17
N ASN A 104 -27.10 -12.55 -31.02
CA ASN A 104 -28.13 -13.57 -30.89
C ASN A 104 -29.55 -13.05 -31.25
N GLY A 105 -29.73 -11.73 -31.34
CA GLY A 105 -30.97 -11.09 -31.80
C GLY A 105 -31.09 -10.90 -33.31
N ARG A 106 -30.14 -11.47 -34.08
CA ARG A 106 -30.16 -11.58 -35.55
C ARG A 106 -30.36 -13.03 -35.96
#